data_AF-A0A9P5HKR8-F1
#
_entry.id   AF-A0A9P5HKR8-F1
#
_cell.length_a   1.000
_cell.length_b   1.000
_cell.length_c   1.000
_cell.angle_alpha   90.00
_cell.angle_beta   90.00
_cell.angle_gamma   90.00
#
_symmetry.space_group_name_H-M   'P 1'
#
loop_
_entity.id
_entity.type
_entity.pdbx_description
1 polymer ?
#
loop_
_entity_poly.entity_id
_entity_poly.type
_entity_poly.pdbx_seq_one_letter_code
_entity_poly.pdbx_strand_id
1 'polypeptide(L)'
;MNIVFEFPSISSLATELFLLQQGSASESDPVEEEMQRLIDRYGDFPSHKSCANSDTGDYIVLTGSTGSLGAHLVAQLAKMPNVRKIYCLVRGESQADARLRVMSSLRKRSIYHTLELTERQKIIALPSKLSESKLGLTEELYSSIADNLTLLIHCAWTVNFNLRLGSFEKDCIAGKLKSSRLSWIWSFLFQIQVP
;
A
#
# COMPACT_ATOMS: atom_id res chain seq x y z
N MET A 1 19.59 21.46 -5.62
CA MET A 1 19.31 20.51 -6.72
C MET A 1 19.91 19.18 -6.33
N ASN A 2 19.12 18.11 -6.26
CA ASN A 2 19.57 16.80 -5.75
C ASN A 2 19.72 15.82 -6.93
N ILE A 3 20.68 16.11 -7.81
CA ILE A 3 20.84 15.50 -9.15
C ILE A 3 20.87 13.97 -9.12
N VAL A 4 21.36 13.37 -8.04
CA VAL A 4 21.42 11.92 -7.85
C VAL A 4 20.02 11.27 -7.78
N PHE A 5 19.01 11.98 -7.28
CA PHE A 5 17.63 11.48 -7.22
C PHE A 5 16.84 11.77 -8.48
N GLU A 6 17.29 12.74 -9.27
CA GLU A 6 16.73 13.07 -10.58
C GLU A 6 17.22 12.09 -11.65
N PHE A 7 18.47 11.64 -11.49
CA PHE A 7 19.14 10.71 -12.40
C PHE A 7 19.65 9.48 -11.63
N PRO A 8 18.77 8.54 -11.25
CA PRO A 8 19.09 7.43 -10.34
C PRO A 8 19.95 6.32 -10.95
N SER A 9 20.31 6.40 -12.24
CA SER A 9 21.22 5.45 -12.90
C SER A 9 22.52 6.13 -13.33
N ILE A 10 23.61 5.37 -13.32
CA ILE A 10 24.92 5.86 -13.79
C ILE A 10 24.81 6.40 -15.22
N SER A 11 24.02 5.72 -16.07
CA SER A 11 23.77 6.15 -17.44
C SER A 11 23.04 7.49 -17.51
N SER A 12 21.95 7.68 -16.77
CA SER A 12 21.18 8.91 -16.81
C SER A 12 21.95 10.08 -16.21
N LEU A 13 22.71 9.82 -15.14
CA LEU A 13 23.57 10.83 -14.51
C LEU A 13 24.71 11.24 -15.45
N ALA A 14 25.35 10.28 -16.12
CA ALA A 14 26.41 10.57 -17.09
C ALA A 14 25.89 11.37 -18.28
N THR A 15 24.68 11.04 -18.77
CA THR A 15 24.02 11.79 -19.83
C THR A 15 23.72 13.23 -19.38
N GLU A 16 23.20 13.43 -18.18
CA GLU A 16 22.92 14.78 -17.69
C GLU A 16 24.19 15.61 -17.49
N LEU A 17 25.24 15.04 -16.91
CA LEU A 17 26.52 15.72 -16.75
C LEU A 17 27.11 16.14 -18.11
N PHE A 18 26.96 15.30 -19.12
CA PHE A 18 27.41 15.58 -20.48
C PHE A 18 26.60 16.70 -21.14
N LEU A 19 25.28 16.75 -20.92
CA LEU A 19 24.42 17.84 -21.40
C LEU A 19 24.78 19.16 -20.71
N LEU A 20 24.93 19.16 -19.38
CA LEU A 20 25.30 20.34 -18.61
C LEU A 20 26.65 20.92 -19.05
N GLN A 21 27.60 20.05 -19.42
CA GLN A 21 28.89 20.48 -19.96
C GLN A 21 28.77 21.19 -21.31
N GLN A 22 27.73 20.89 -22.10
CA GLN A 22 27.44 21.56 -23.38
C GLN A 22 26.58 22.81 -23.22
N GLY A 23 26.21 23.18 -21.98
CA GLY A 23 25.29 24.29 -21.72
C GLY A 23 23.81 23.95 -21.95
N SER A 24 23.50 22.66 -22.11
CA SER A 24 22.13 22.13 -22.24
C SER A 24 21.73 21.45 -20.93
N ALA A 25 20.44 21.39 -20.62
CA ALA A 25 19.93 20.57 -19.52
C ALA A 25 18.85 19.64 -20.09
N SER A 26 18.69 18.44 -19.52
CA SER A 26 17.51 17.64 -19.88
C SER A 26 16.27 18.38 -19.39
N GLU A 27 15.35 18.67 -20.31
CA GLU A 27 13.99 19.07 -19.91
C GLU A 27 13.37 17.88 -19.21
N SER A 28 13.17 17.98 -17.88
CA SER A 28 12.28 17.04 -17.20
C SER A 28 10.88 17.59 -17.26
N ASP A 29 9.89 16.72 -17.49
CA ASP A 29 8.48 17.09 -17.43
C ASP A 29 8.22 17.92 -16.15
N PRO A 30 7.48 19.04 -16.25
CA PRO A 30 7.01 19.76 -15.07
C PRO A 30 6.26 18.81 -14.13
N VAL A 31 6.41 19.01 -12.82
CA VAL A 31 5.75 18.16 -11.81
C VAL A 31 4.24 18.17 -12.01
N GLU A 32 3.68 19.29 -12.46
CA GLU A 32 2.26 19.48 -12.76
C GLU A 32 1.78 18.56 -13.89
N GLU A 33 2.58 18.38 -14.94
CA GLU A 33 2.23 17.44 -16.01
C GLU A 33 2.29 15.99 -15.54
N GLU A 34 3.27 15.65 -14.71
CA GLU A 34 3.38 14.32 -14.10
C GLU A 34 2.17 14.03 -13.19
N MET A 35 1.75 15.01 -12.39
CA MET A 35 0.54 14.93 -11.57
C MET A 35 -0.71 14.72 -12.44
N GLN A 36 -0.87 15.50 -13.51
CA GLN A 36 -2.02 15.38 -14.40
C GLN A 36 -2.07 14.02 -15.08
N ARG A 37 -0.93 13.51 -15.57
CA ARG A 37 -0.83 12.16 -16.15
C ARG A 37 -1.25 11.06 -15.16
N LEU A 38 -0.91 11.21 -13.88
CA LEU A 38 -1.33 10.26 -12.85
C LEU A 38 -2.82 10.39 -12.52
N ILE A 39 -3.39 11.59 -12.50
CA ILE A 39 -4.83 11.79 -12.33
C ILE A 39 -5.59 11.19 -13.51
N ASP A 40 -5.15 11.43 -14.75
CA ASP A 40 -5.82 10.90 -15.93
C ASP A 40 -5.75 9.36 -15.98
N ARG A 41 -4.62 8.78 -15.51
CA ARG A 41 -4.42 7.33 -15.45
C ARG A 41 -5.15 6.66 -14.28
N TYR A 42 -5.24 7.34 -13.13
CA TYR A 42 -5.67 6.73 -11.86
C TYR A 42 -6.86 7.39 -11.16
N GLY A 43 -7.39 8.48 -11.69
CA GLY A 43 -8.43 9.30 -11.08
C GLY A 43 -9.85 8.80 -11.30
N ASP A 44 -10.05 7.78 -12.14
CA ASP A 44 -11.36 7.14 -12.30
C ASP A 44 -11.60 6.12 -11.18
N PHE A 45 -12.45 6.51 -10.23
CA PHE A 45 -12.84 5.67 -9.11
C PHE A 45 -14.31 5.26 -9.24
N PRO A 46 -14.61 3.96 -9.35
CA PRO A 46 -15.98 3.50 -9.39
C PRO A 46 -16.68 3.82 -8.07
N SER A 47 -17.91 4.33 -8.17
CA SER A 47 -18.74 4.61 -7.00
C SER A 47 -19.03 3.32 -6.23
N HIS A 48 -18.91 3.39 -4.90
CA HIS A 48 -19.17 2.26 -4.01
C HIS A 48 -20.63 1.81 -4.13
N LYS A 49 -20.83 0.54 -4.43
CA LYS A 49 -22.11 -0.14 -4.25
C LYS A 49 -22.00 -1.01 -3.01
N SER A 50 -22.73 -0.63 -1.96
CA SER A 50 -22.81 -1.42 -0.72
C SER A 50 -23.34 -2.81 -1.05
N CYS A 51 -22.50 -3.82 -0.89
CA CYS A 51 -22.89 -5.23 -0.93
C CYS A 51 -23.37 -5.64 0.46
N ALA A 52 -24.42 -6.46 0.55
CA ALA A 52 -24.76 -7.09 1.82
C ALA A 52 -23.67 -8.11 2.17
N ASN A 53 -22.97 -7.91 3.29
CA ASN A 53 -22.06 -8.91 3.83
C ASN A 53 -22.88 -10.02 4.49
N SER A 54 -22.64 -11.28 4.12
CA SER A 54 -23.31 -12.43 4.75
C SER A 54 -22.81 -12.69 6.17
N ASP A 55 -21.58 -12.29 6.46
CA ASP A 55 -20.91 -12.56 7.73
C ASP A 55 -21.10 -11.43 8.75
N THR A 56 -21.19 -11.80 10.02
CA THR A 56 -21.31 -10.85 11.14
C THR A 56 -19.96 -10.37 11.65
N GLY A 57 -19.76 -9.04 11.65
CA GLY A 57 -18.56 -8.38 12.15
C GLY A 57 -17.61 -7.93 11.04
N ASP A 58 -16.45 -7.42 11.46
CA ASP A 58 -15.57 -6.68 10.57
C ASP A 58 -14.39 -7.54 10.11
N TYR A 59 -14.23 -7.59 8.79
CA TYR A 59 -13.06 -8.13 8.11
C TYR A 59 -12.30 -6.96 7.53
N ILE A 60 -11.03 -6.82 7.93
CA ILE A 60 -10.23 -5.66 7.61
C ILE A 60 -9.03 -6.10 6.79
N VAL A 61 -8.74 -5.40 5.70
CA VAL A 61 -7.46 -5.52 5.01
C VAL A 61 -6.61 -4.31 5.38
N LEU A 62 -5.37 -4.55 5.79
CA LEU A 62 -4.40 -3.51 6.11
C LEU A 62 -3.12 -3.73 5.32
N THR A 63 -2.72 -2.71 4.57
CA THR A 63 -1.39 -2.66 3.96
C THR A 63 -0.47 -1.80 4.83
N GLY A 64 0.84 -2.07 4.83
CA GLY A 64 1.80 -1.29 5.61
C GLY A 64 1.83 -1.64 7.11
N SER A 65 1.31 -2.81 7.49
CA SER A 65 1.32 -3.32 8.87
C SER A 65 2.72 -3.52 9.48
N THR A 66 3.77 -3.53 8.66
CA THR A 66 5.18 -3.57 9.10
C THR A 66 5.75 -2.17 9.42
N GLY A 67 5.07 -1.11 8.98
CA GLY A 67 5.40 0.28 9.28
C GLY A 67 5.06 0.67 10.72
N SER A 68 5.47 1.88 11.13
CA SER A 68 5.22 2.37 12.49
C SER A 68 3.73 2.50 12.79
N LEU A 69 3.01 3.26 11.96
CA LEU A 69 1.56 3.47 12.11
C LEU A 69 0.77 2.16 11.94
N GLY A 70 1.06 1.42 10.87
CA GLY A 70 0.35 0.17 10.58
C GLY A 70 0.44 -0.86 11.70
N ALA A 71 1.58 -0.98 12.37
CA ALA A 71 1.73 -1.91 13.50
C ALA A 71 0.82 -1.55 14.69
N HIS A 72 0.65 -0.26 14.99
CA HIS A 72 -0.24 0.20 16.05
C HIS A 72 -1.72 0.06 15.65
N LEU A 73 -2.06 0.32 14.38
CA LEU A 73 -3.40 0.08 13.86
C LEU A 73 -3.80 -1.39 13.98
N VAL A 74 -2.92 -2.34 13.62
CA VAL A 74 -3.17 -3.78 13.85
C VAL A 74 -3.54 -4.05 15.30
N ALA A 75 -2.79 -3.46 16.24
CA ALA A 75 -3.01 -3.70 17.67
C ALA A 75 -4.37 -3.15 18.14
N GLN A 76 -4.73 -1.94 17.71
CA GLN A 76 -6.00 -1.32 18.06
C GLN A 76 -7.17 -2.12 17.48
N LEU A 77 -7.10 -2.49 16.21
CA LEU A 77 -8.11 -3.29 15.54
C LEU A 77 -8.26 -4.68 16.17
N ALA A 78 -7.15 -5.31 16.58
CA ALA A 78 -7.19 -6.65 17.19
C ALA A 78 -7.95 -6.67 18.53
N LYS A 79 -7.89 -5.56 19.28
CA LYS A 79 -8.61 -5.38 20.55
C LYS A 79 -10.11 -5.14 20.38
N MET A 80 -10.55 -4.75 19.18
CA MET A 80 -11.97 -4.46 18.94
C MET A 80 -12.80 -5.75 18.87
N PRO A 81 -13.95 -5.83 19.56
CA PRO A 81 -14.74 -7.07 19.66
C PRO A 81 -15.48 -7.43 18.37
N ASN A 82 -15.88 -6.43 17.58
CA ASN A 82 -16.50 -6.58 16.26
C ASN A 82 -15.53 -7.07 15.19
N VAL A 83 -14.22 -6.82 15.34
CA VAL A 83 -13.22 -7.23 14.36
C VAL A 83 -12.98 -8.73 14.46
N ARG A 84 -13.25 -9.43 13.35
CA ARG A 84 -13.09 -10.88 13.21
C ARG A 84 -11.72 -11.25 12.65
N LYS A 85 -11.29 -10.58 11.59
CA LYS A 85 -9.99 -10.84 10.94
C LYS A 85 -9.35 -9.57 10.42
N ILE A 86 -8.03 -9.52 10.51
CA ILE A 86 -7.17 -8.44 10.01
C ILE A 86 -6.17 -9.07 9.04
N TYR A 87 -6.44 -8.94 7.76
CA TYR A 87 -5.58 -9.38 6.66
C TYR A 87 -4.47 -8.35 6.43
N CYS A 88 -3.30 -8.64 6.97
CA CYS A 88 -2.07 -7.88 6.80
C CYS A 88 -1.40 -8.24 5.49
N LEU A 89 -1.57 -7.42 4.45
CA LEU A 89 -0.90 -7.58 3.17
C LEU A 89 0.51 -7.00 3.27
N VAL A 90 1.52 -7.86 3.12
CA VAL A 90 2.92 -7.48 3.23
C VAL A 90 3.74 -8.11 2.12
N ARG A 91 4.79 -7.41 1.69
CA ARG A 91 5.77 -7.96 0.75
C ARG A 91 6.48 -9.15 1.40
N GLY A 92 6.51 -10.29 0.71
CA GLY A 92 7.20 -11.50 1.14
C GLY A 92 7.04 -12.61 0.10
N GLU A 93 7.88 -13.65 0.21
CA GLU A 93 7.90 -14.76 -0.75
C GLU A 93 6.94 -15.89 -0.36
N SER A 94 6.59 -15.98 0.92
CA SER A 94 5.70 -17.00 1.46
C SER A 94 4.87 -16.45 2.60
N GLN A 95 3.82 -17.19 2.98
CA GLN A 95 3.01 -16.86 4.15
C GLN A 95 3.80 -16.91 5.45
N ALA A 96 4.79 -17.81 5.55
CA ALA A 96 5.69 -17.88 6.69
C ALA A 96 6.54 -16.60 6.81
N ASP A 97 7.12 -16.12 5.71
CA ASP A 97 7.88 -14.86 5.67
C ASP A 97 6.98 -13.66 6.02
N ALA A 98 5.81 -13.56 5.39
CA ALA A 98 4.83 -12.52 5.70
C ALA A 98 4.48 -12.47 7.19
N ARG A 99 4.23 -13.63 7.80
CA ARG A 99 3.97 -13.76 9.23
C ARG A 99 5.17 -13.32 10.07
N LEU A 100 6.37 -13.79 9.75
CA LEU A 100 7.59 -13.40 10.46
C LEU A 100 7.80 -11.88 10.43
N ARG A 101 7.60 -11.24 9.28
CA ARG A 101 7.74 -9.77 9.14
C ARG A 101 6.75 -9.01 10.01
N VAL A 102 5.47 -9.38 10.01
CA VAL A 102 4.46 -8.73 10.85
C VAL A 102 4.75 -8.96 12.33
N MET A 103 5.06 -10.20 12.72
CA MET A 103 5.34 -10.53 14.13
C MET A 103 6.61 -9.84 14.62
N SER A 104 7.67 -9.81 13.82
CA SER A 104 8.91 -9.08 14.13
C SER A 104 8.64 -7.59 14.30
N SER A 105 7.83 -7.00 13.41
CA SER A 105 7.40 -5.59 13.50
C SER A 105 6.68 -5.28 14.82
N LEU A 106 5.73 -6.14 15.22
CA LEU A 106 4.98 -5.98 16.47
C LEU A 106 5.86 -6.18 17.70
N ARG A 107 6.80 -7.14 17.68
CA ARG A 107 7.73 -7.38 18.80
C ARG A 107 8.73 -6.25 18.95
N LYS A 108 9.32 -5.78 17.86
CA LYS A 108 10.29 -4.66 17.85
C LYS A 108 9.70 -3.38 18.47
N ARG A 109 8.37 -3.25 18.45
CA ARG A 109 7.64 -2.10 18.99
C ARG A 109 6.96 -2.40 20.32
N SER A 110 7.28 -3.52 20.96
CA SER A 110 6.68 -3.95 22.24
C SER A 110 5.15 -4.11 22.20
N ILE A 111 4.55 -4.30 21.02
CA ILE A 111 3.10 -4.44 20.84
C ILE A 111 2.67 -5.90 21.00
N TYR A 112 3.46 -6.84 20.46
CA TYR A 112 3.06 -8.25 20.35
C TYR A 112 2.62 -8.84 21.70
N HIS A 113 3.34 -8.52 22.77
CA HIS A 113 3.08 -9.04 24.11
C HIS A 113 1.92 -8.35 24.84
N THR A 114 1.45 -7.19 24.36
CA THR A 114 0.28 -6.48 24.91
C THR A 114 -1.05 -7.04 24.40
N LEU A 115 -1.01 -7.90 23.40
CA LEU A 115 -2.19 -8.54 22.82
C LEU A 115 -2.41 -9.91 23.45
N GLU A 116 -3.65 -10.25 23.76
CA GLU A 116 -4.06 -11.58 24.19
C GLU A 116 -3.97 -12.59 23.03
N LEU A 117 -4.02 -13.89 23.36
CA LEU A 117 -3.97 -14.94 22.33
C LEU A 117 -5.12 -14.84 21.33
N THR A 118 -6.32 -14.55 21.81
CA THR A 118 -7.54 -14.35 21.00
C THR A 118 -7.41 -13.17 20.05
N GLU A 119 -6.82 -12.06 20.50
CA GLU A 119 -6.56 -10.88 19.68
C GLU A 119 -5.49 -11.16 18.61
N ARG A 120 -4.41 -11.88 18.98
CA ARG A 120 -3.36 -12.29 18.04
C ARG A 120 -3.89 -13.23 16.95
N GLN A 121 -4.88 -14.08 17.26
CA GLN A 121 -5.51 -14.99 16.31
C GLN A 121 -6.28 -14.26 15.20
N LYS A 122 -6.74 -13.02 15.44
CA LYS A 122 -7.38 -12.19 14.41
C LYS A 122 -6.39 -11.74 13.33
N ILE A 123 -5.08 -11.73 13.61
CA ILE A 123 -4.05 -11.18 12.72
C ILE A 123 -3.58 -12.26 11.73
N ILE A 124 -3.88 -12.05 10.45
CA ILE A 124 -3.52 -12.95 9.36
C ILE A 124 -2.57 -12.22 8.42
N ALA A 125 -1.32 -12.68 8.32
CA ALA A 125 -0.35 -12.10 7.39
C ALA A 125 -0.36 -12.85 6.06
N LEU A 126 -0.45 -12.13 4.96
CA LEU A 126 -0.48 -12.68 3.60
C LEU A 126 0.63 -12.03 2.75
N PRO A 127 1.41 -12.83 1.99
CA PRO A 127 2.36 -12.30 1.05
C PRO A 127 1.58 -11.62 -0.08
N SER A 128 1.94 -10.38 -0.40
CA SER A 128 1.22 -9.59 -1.38
C SER A 128 2.14 -8.57 -2.05
N LYS A 129 1.87 -8.32 -3.32
CA LYS A 129 2.51 -7.28 -4.14
C LYS A 129 1.41 -6.43 -4.77
N LEU A 130 1.28 -5.20 -4.29
CA LEU A 130 0.22 -4.28 -4.73
C LEU A 130 0.27 -3.99 -6.23
N SER A 131 1.46 -4.01 -6.84
CA SER A 131 1.64 -3.77 -8.27
C SER A 131 1.11 -4.90 -9.18
N GLU A 132 0.89 -6.10 -8.62
CA GLU A 132 0.44 -7.29 -9.35
C GLU A 132 -1.09 -7.38 -9.39
N SER A 133 -1.64 -8.10 -10.37
CA SER A 133 -3.08 -8.38 -10.43
C SER A 133 -3.51 -9.10 -9.15
N LYS A 134 -4.73 -8.79 -8.67
CA LYS A 134 -5.29 -9.40 -7.45
C LYS A 134 -4.36 -9.28 -6.23
N LEU A 135 -3.51 -8.25 -6.22
CA LEU A 135 -2.53 -7.97 -5.17
C LEU A 135 -1.47 -9.08 -4.99
N GLY A 136 -1.27 -9.93 -6.01
CA GLY A 136 -0.38 -11.10 -5.93
C GLY A 136 -0.95 -12.28 -5.13
N LEU A 137 -2.25 -12.26 -4.83
CA LEU A 137 -2.95 -13.36 -4.15
C LEU A 137 -3.52 -14.37 -5.17
N THR A 138 -3.81 -15.59 -4.71
CA THR A 138 -4.58 -16.55 -5.52
C THR A 138 -6.00 -16.05 -5.72
N GLU A 139 -6.67 -16.53 -6.78
CA GLU A 139 -8.02 -16.07 -7.10
C GLU A 139 -9.03 -16.39 -6.00
N GLU A 140 -8.89 -17.57 -5.40
CA GLU A 140 -9.79 -18.05 -4.35
C GLU A 140 -9.66 -17.17 -3.10
N LEU A 141 -8.43 -16.86 -2.70
CA LEU A 141 -8.16 -16.03 -1.53
C LEU A 141 -8.58 -14.59 -1.77
N TYR A 142 -8.26 -14.04 -2.94
CA TYR A 142 -8.67 -12.69 -3.32
C TYR A 142 -10.20 -12.55 -3.33
N SER A 143 -10.91 -13.50 -3.94
CA SER A 143 -12.38 -13.49 -3.99
C SER A 143 -12.99 -13.63 -2.59
N SER A 144 -12.48 -14.55 -1.77
CA SER A 144 -12.93 -14.74 -0.38
C SER A 144 -12.75 -13.48 0.47
N ILE A 145 -11.62 -12.78 0.32
CA ILE A 145 -11.39 -11.51 0.99
C ILE A 145 -12.36 -10.46 0.45
N ALA A 146 -12.46 -10.29 -0.87
CA ALA A 146 -13.29 -9.27 -1.49
C ALA A 146 -14.78 -9.41 -1.15
N ASP A 147 -15.28 -10.64 -1.02
CA ASP A 147 -16.69 -10.89 -0.74
C ASP A 147 -17.08 -10.62 0.73
N ASN A 148 -16.11 -10.60 1.67
CA ASN A 148 -16.37 -10.39 3.10
C ASN A 148 -15.80 -9.08 3.64
N LEU A 149 -15.03 -8.34 2.84
CA LEU A 149 -14.28 -7.18 3.28
C LEU A 149 -15.19 -6.04 3.71
N THR A 150 -15.04 -5.59 4.95
CA THR A 150 -15.77 -4.44 5.49
C THR A 150 -14.98 -3.14 5.39
N LEU A 151 -13.64 -3.22 5.51
CA LEU A 151 -12.78 -2.05 5.57
C LEU A 151 -11.40 -2.36 4.99
N LEU A 152 -10.91 -1.47 4.12
CA LEU A 152 -9.51 -1.46 3.69
C LEU A 152 -8.83 -0.24 4.28
N ILE A 153 -7.67 -0.46 4.89
CA ILE A 153 -6.80 0.59 5.39
C ILE A 153 -5.47 0.52 4.60
N HIS A 154 -5.12 1.61 3.92
CA HIS A 154 -3.86 1.68 3.20
C HIS A 154 -2.85 2.56 3.92
N CYS A 155 -1.88 1.92 4.58
CA CYS A 155 -0.75 2.61 5.21
C CYS A 155 0.60 2.22 4.57
N ALA A 156 0.59 1.50 3.44
CA ALA A 156 1.80 1.16 2.71
C ALA A 156 2.26 2.33 1.84
N TRP A 157 2.87 3.33 2.48
CA TRP A 157 3.50 4.44 1.77
C TRP A 157 5.01 4.42 1.95
N THR A 158 5.75 4.60 0.86
CA THR A 158 7.19 4.83 0.90
C THR A 158 7.44 6.26 1.36
N VAL A 159 7.98 6.46 2.55
CA VAL A 159 8.30 7.80 3.06
C VAL A 159 9.76 8.12 2.70
N ASN A 160 9.97 8.72 1.53
CA ASN A 160 11.27 9.25 1.12
C ASN A 160 11.09 10.57 0.37
N PHE A 161 11.33 11.69 1.06
CA PHE A 161 11.13 13.04 0.53
C PHE A 161 12.09 13.42 -0.62
N ASN A 162 13.11 12.61 -0.88
CA ASN A 162 14.04 12.86 -1.98
C ASN A 162 13.60 12.23 -3.30
N LEU A 163 12.56 11.38 -3.31
CA LEU A 163 12.07 10.74 -4.53
C LEU A 163 11.10 11.64 -5.30
N ARG A 164 11.16 11.56 -6.63
CA ARG A 164 10.19 12.20 -7.53
C ARG A 164 8.85 11.46 -7.54
N LEU A 165 7.78 12.12 -7.98
CA LEU A 165 6.41 11.62 -7.92
C LEU A 165 6.26 10.25 -8.62
N GLY A 166 6.81 10.08 -9.82
CA GLY A 166 6.76 8.82 -10.57
C GLY A 166 7.44 7.64 -9.88
N SER A 167 8.37 7.89 -8.94
CA SER A 167 8.98 6.82 -8.14
C SER A 167 7.98 6.17 -7.18
N PHE A 168 6.93 6.89 -6.78
CA PHE A 168 5.87 6.36 -5.94
C PHE A 168 4.78 5.64 -6.75
N GLU A 169 4.76 5.79 -8.08
CA GLU A 169 3.70 5.24 -8.91
C GLU A 169 3.60 3.73 -8.72
N LYS A 170 4.69 3.00 -8.95
CA LYS A 170 4.71 1.53 -8.89
C LYS A 170 4.34 0.98 -7.52
N ASP A 171 4.86 1.60 -6.45
CA ASP A 171 4.78 1.05 -5.09
C ASP A 171 3.54 1.52 -4.32
N CYS A 172 3.04 2.73 -4.58
CA CYS A 172 2.01 3.39 -3.78
C CYS A 172 0.74 3.76 -4.58
N ILE A 173 0.81 3.94 -5.91
CA ILE A 173 -0.31 4.46 -6.72
C ILE A 173 -0.92 3.39 -7.63
N ALA A 174 -0.10 2.70 -8.42
CA ALA A 174 -0.53 1.74 -9.44
C ALA A 174 -1.29 0.54 -8.88
N GLY A 175 -1.04 0.18 -7.61
CA GLY A 175 -1.78 -0.89 -6.93
C GLY A 175 -3.25 -0.59 -6.66
N LYS A 176 -3.69 0.67 -6.80
CA LYS A 176 -5.05 1.11 -6.49
C LYS A 176 -6.09 0.67 -7.54
N LEU A 177 -5.70 0.50 -8.82
CA LEU A 177 -6.68 0.38 -9.93
C LEU A 177 -6.85 -1.02 -10.52
N LYS A 178 -5.88 -1.93 -10.37
CA LYS A 178 -5.95 -3.28 -10.96
C LYS A 178 -6.98 -4.20 -10.28
N SER A 179 -7.62 -3.74 -9.22
CA SER A 179 -8.56 -4.49 -8.40
C SER A 179 -9.96 -3.90 -8.57
N SER A 180 -10.62 -4.19 -9.69
CA SER A 180 -11.96 -3.68 -10.03
C SER A 180 -13.04 -4.00 -8.97
N ARG A 181 -12.89 -5.10 -8.21
CA ARG A 181 -13.78 -5.47 -7.10
C ARG A 181 -13.49 -4.77 -5.76
N LEU A 182 -12.27 -4.24 -5.55
CA LEU A 182 -11.90 -3.47 -4.35
C LEU A 182 -11.70 -1.97 -4.64
N SER A 183 -11.85 -1.56 -5.91
CA SER A 183 -11.57 -0.21 -6.40
C SER A 183 -12.38 0.86 -5.65
N TRP A 184 -13.60 0.53 -5.22
CA TRP A 184 -14.42 1.41 -4.39
C TRP A 184 -13.85 1.68 -2.99
N ILE A 185 -13.08 0.76 -2.42
CA ILE A 185 -12.52 0.90 -1.07
C ILE A 185 -11.32 1.86 -1.06
N TRP A 186 -10.70 2.07 -2.21
CA TRP A 186 -9.62 3.04 -2.39
C TRP A 186 -10.10 4.48 -2.53
N SER A 187 -11.35 4.69 -2.95
CA SER A 187 -11.98 6.01 -3.09
C SER A 187 -12.07 6.75 -1.74
N PHE A 188 -12.30 6.02 -0.64
CA PHE A 188 -12.38 6.59 0.72
C PHE A 188 -11.01 7.03 1.29
N LEU A 189 -9.92 6.39 0.86
CA LEU A 189 -8.55 6.74 1.31
C LEU A 189 -7.97 7.94 0.59
N PHE A 190 -8.39 8.24 -0.65
CA PHE A 190 -7.92 9.43 -1.36
C PHE A 190 -8.61 10.71 -0.86
N GLN A 191 -9.87 10.63 -0.41
CA GLN A 191 -10.61 11.77 0.16
C GLN A 191 -10.08 12.25 1.53
N ILE A 192 -9.31 11.44 2.27
CA ILE A 192 -8.72 11.84 3.55
C ILE A 192 -7.32 12.44 3.38
N GLN A 193 -6.70 12.26 2.21
CA GLN A 193 -5.27 12.57 2.00
C GLN A 193 -5.02 13.76 1.06
N VAL A 194 -6.07 14.39 0.54
CA VAL A 194 -6.00 15.66 -0.17
C VAL A 194 -6.75 16.70 0.68
N PRO A 195 -6.09 17.78 1.15
CA PRO A 195 -6.79 18.87 1.84
C PRO A 195 -7.79 19.58 0.92
#